data_AF-A0A411PGC8-F1
#
_entry.id   AF-A0A411PGC8-F1
#
_cell.length_a   1.000
_cell.length_b   1.000
_cell.length_c   1.000
_cell.angle_alpha   90.00
_cell.angle_beta   90.00
_cell.angle_gamma   90.00
#
_symmetry.space_group_name_H-M   'P 1'
#
loop_
_entity.id
_entity.type
_entity.pdbx_description
1 polymer ?
#
loop_
_entity_poly.entity_id
_entity_poly.type
_entity_poly.pdbx_seq_one_letter_code
_entity_poly.pdbx_strand_id
1 'polypeptide(L)'
;MNVFYKWLGAILLLLTNSNVNAREITYILIDEWFANGAYTNSPQKIDIDNPPTRIYEDEAIGLTLLNGMFYQTSAREQISKAGEKKKCNGYQGECFVIKDRVKLFLPANFNPNIPQVWTWENYKYSTITHSKFSLLGRELVVTDIIASCTECLFNNVRFQFDHEIGITSFKVSANGASLRYLLGSKKGFFAKK
;
A
#
# COMPACT_ATOMS: atom_id res chain seq x y z
N MET A 1 13.55 1.36 -62.27
CA MET A 1 12.46 0.91 -61.37
C MET A 1 13.11 0.34 -60.11
N ASN A 2 13.55 1.18 -59.16
CA ASN A 2 12.80 1.68 -57.99
C ASN A 2 12.23 0.61 -57.05
N VAL A 3 13.10 0.00 -56.23
CA VAL A 3 12.72 -0.53 -54.90
C VAL A 3 13.91 -0.36 -53.93
N PHE A 4 14.43 0.87 -53.83
CA PHE A 4 15.15 1.35 -52.64
C PHE A 4 14.15 2.19 -51.85
N TYR A 5 14.21 2.17 -50.52
CA TYR A 5 13.29 2.84 -49.55
C TYR A 5 12.02 2.08 -49.12
N LYS A 6 12.18 0.94 -48.43
CA LYS A 6 11.16 0.46 -47.46
C LYS A 6 11.71 -0.15 -46.17
N TRP A 7 13.00 0.05 -45.85
CA TRP A 7 13.64 -0.55 -44.66
C TRP A 7 14.20 0.47 -43.66
N LEU A 8 13.67 1.69 -43.62
CA LEU A 8 14.04 2.72 -42.63
C LEU A 8 12.86 3.25 -41.80
N GLY A 9 11.64 2.72 -42.01
CA GLY A 9 10.43 3.16 -41.31
C GLY A 9 10.05 2.33 -40.07
N ALA A 10 10.77 1.25 -39.75
CA ALA A 10 10.42 0.34 -38.65
C ALA A 10 11.38 0.43 -37.44
N ILE A 11 12.47 1.20 -37.53
CA ILE A 11 13.45 1.36 -36.43
C ILE A 11 13.24 2.68 -35.68
N LEU A 12 12.39 3.60 -36.19
CA LEU A 12 12.11 4.89 -35.55
C LEU A 12 10.77 4.95 -34.79
N LEU A 13 10.11 3.81 -34.55
CA LEU A 13 8.85 3.71 -33.78
C LEU A 13 9.00 2.96 -32.45
N LEU A 14 10.22 2.56 -32.08
CA LEU A 14 10.53 2.03 -30.74
C LEU A 14 10.97 3.10 -29.74
N LEU A 15 10.92 4.39 -30.13
CA LEU A 15 11.25 5.53 -29.26
C LEU A 15 10.07 6.45 -28.96
N THR A 16 8.85 6.09 -29.36
CA THR A 16 7.65 6.85 -29.00
C THR A 16 6.93 6.22 -27.82
N ASN A 17 7.13 6.82 -26.65
CA ASN A 17 6.19 6.86 -25.53
C ASN A 17 6.01 5.61 -24.68
N SER A 18 7.06 4.85 -24.41
CA SER A 18 7.15 4.19 -23.11
C SER A 18 7.88 5.15 -22.16
N ASN A 19 7.15 6.17 -21.69
CA ASN A 19 7.57 7.06 -20.60
C ASN A 19 7.58 6.24 -19.28
N VAL A 20 8.37 5.17 -19.25
CA VAL A 20 8.45 4.15 -18.19
C VAL A 20 9.36 4.71 -17.11
N ASN A 21 8.87 5.75 -16.44
CA ASN A 21 9.45 6.28 -15.22
C ASN A 21 8.52 6.08 -14.01
N ALA A 22 7.43 5.33 -14.17
CA ALA A 22 6.66 4.85 -13.03
C ALA A 22 7.42 3.68 -12.37
N ARG A 23 8.19 3.98 -11.31
CA ARG A 23 8.75 2.94 -10.43
C ARG A 23 7.57 2.16 -9.82
N GLU A 24 7.44 0.89 -10.18
CA GLU A 24 6.47 -0.03 -9.58
C GLU A 24 6.82 -0.23 -8.10
N ILE A 25 5.82 -0.10 -7.21
CA ILE A 25 5.96 -0.34 -5.78
C ILE A 25 5.05 -1.49 -5.40
N THR A 26 5.56 -2.52 -4.74
CA THR A 26 4.79 -3.71 -4.38
C THR A 26 4.79 -3.89 -2.88
N TYR A 27 3.63 -4.17 -2.31
CA TYR A 27 3.46 -4.60 -0.93
C TYR A 27 2.82 -5.98 -0.90
N ILE A 28 3.36 -6.89 -0.12
CA ILE A 28 2.91 -8.27 0.01
C ILE A 28 2.07 -8.37 1.29
N LEU A 29 0.88 -8.97 1.22
CA LEU A 29 0.08 -9.30 2.40
C LEU A 29 0.79 -10.43 3.15
N ILE A 30 1.15 -10.19 4.40
CA ILE A 30 1.88 -11.16 5.23
C ILE A 30 1.06 -11.71 6.40
N ASP A 31 -0.07 -11.07 6.73
CA ASP A 31 -0.98 -11.51 7.79
C ASP A 31 -2.39 -10.93 7.55
N GLU A 32 -3.40 -11.77 7.70
CA GLU A 32 -4.82 -11.43 7.57
C GLU A 32 -5.62 -12.20 8.62
N TRP A 33 -6.47 -11.49 9.35
CA TRP A 33 -7.31 -12.08 10.38
C TRP A 33 -8.70 -11.43 10.40
N PHE A 34 -9.73 -12.27 10.57
CA PHE A 34 -11.12 -11.84 10.78
C PHE A 34 -11.79 -12.68 11.88
N ALA A 35 -12.41 -12.02 12.85
CA ALA A 35 -13.39 -12.63 13.73
C ALA A 35 -14.72 -12.79 12.98
N ASN A 36 -15.39 -13.91 13.21
CA ASN A 36 -16.74 -14.19 12.70
C ASN A 36 -17.69 -13.03 13.09
N GLY A 37 -17.97 -12.12 12.15
CA GLY A 37 -18.83 -10.96 12.37
C GLY A 37 -18.44 -9.67 11.62
N ALA A 38 -17.21 -9.55 11.10
CA ALA A 38 -16.75 -8.31 10.45
C ALA A 38 -17.25 -8.12 8.99
N TYR A 39 -17.97 -9.09 8.42
CA TYR A 39 -18.50 -9.06 7.04
C TYR A 39 -20.04 -9.16 6.95
N THR A 40 -20.80 -8.82 7.99
CA THR A 40 -22.28 -8.89 7.88
C THR A 40 -22.86 -7.65 7.22
N ASN A 41 -22.69 -7.58 5.89
CA ASN A 41 -23.66 -6.98 4.96
C ASN A 41 -24.03 -7.92 3.80
N SER A 42 -23.76 -9.23 3.93
CA SER A 42 -24.40 -10.22 3.06
C SER A 42 -24.78 -11.44 3.90
N PRO A 43 -26.06 -11.85 3.95
CA PRO A 43 -26.49 -12.99 4.74
C PRO A 43 -26.13 -14.27 3.97
N GLN A 44 -24.93 -14.78 4.17
CA GLN A 44 -24.68 -16.21 3.92
C GLN A 44 -24.86 -16.96 5.24
N LYS A 45 -25.91 -17.79 5.27
CA LYS A 45 -26.15 -18.80 6.30
C LYS A 45 -24.88 -19.64 6.45
N ILE A 46 -24.25 -19.57 7.61
CA ILE A 46 -23.16 -20.46 7.99
C ILE A 46 -23.81 -21.73 8.52
N ASP A 47 -23.59 -22.85 7.84
CA ASP A 47 -23.97 -24.18 8.30
C ASP A 47 -23.02 -24.57 9.44
N ILE A 48 -23.58 -24.78 10.64
CA ILE A 48 -22.81 -25.00 11.88
C ILE A 48 -22.18 -26.40 11.89
N ASP A 49 -22.74 -27.32 11.10
CA ASP A 49 -22.31 -28.72 11.06
C ASP A 49 -21.19 -28.97 10.03
N ASN A 50 -20.85 -27.97 9.22
CA ASN A 50 -19.75 -28.02 8.27
C ASN A 50 -19.02 -26.66 8.25
N PRO A 51 -18.03 -26.43 9.14
CA PRO A 51 -17.23 -25.21 9.07
C PRO A 51 -16.57 -25.17 7.68
N PRO A 52 -16.68 -24.08 6.91
CA PRO A 52 -16.03 -23.99 5.62
C PRO A 52 -14.53 -24.06 5.86
N THR A 53 -13.93 -25.19 5.52
CA THR A 53 -12.49 -25.34 5.31
C THR A 53 -12.16 -24.46 4.11
N ARG A 54 -11.93 -23.16 4.31
CA ARG A 54 -11.36 -22.30 3.28
C ARG A 54 -9.92 -22.76 3.10
N ILE A 55 -9.73 -23.66 2.14
CA ILE A 55 -8.44 -23.94 1.55
C ILE A 55 -8.01 -22.61 0.90
N TYR A 56 -7.05 -21.92 1.53
CA TYR A 56 -6.35 -20.80 0.90
C TYR A 56 -5.46 -21.42 -0.17
N GLU A 57 -5.94 -21.50 -1.41
CA GLU A 57 -5.06 -21.80 -2.54
C GLU A 57 -4.06 -20.64 -2.70
N ASP A 58 -2.78 -21.01 -2.72
CA ASP A 58 -1.57 -20.19 -2.72
C ASP A 58 -1.47 -19.20 -3.90
N GLU A 59 -2.25 -18.12 -3.90
CA GLU A 59 -1.92 -16.93 -4.70
C GLU A 59 -1.41 -15.84 -3.77
N ALA A 60 -0.17 -15.36 -3.97
CA ALA A 60 0.39 -14.25 -3.22
C ALA A 60 -0.50 -13.00 -3.38
N ILE A 61 -1.27 -12.69 -2.35
CA ILE A 61 -2.11 -11.49 -2.29
C ILE A 61 -1.21 -10.31 -1.91
N GLY A 62 -1.28 -9.23 -2.68
CA GLY A 62 -0.44 -8.06 -2.53
C GLY A 62 -1.06 -6.84 -3.20
N LEU A 63 -0.43 -5.69 -3.01
CA LEU A 63 -0.81 -4.38 -3.54
C LEU A 63 0.34 -3.82 -4.37
N THR A 64 0.12 -3.64 -5.66
CA THR A 64 1.09 -3.04 -6.58
C THR A 64 0.65 -1.64 -6.99
N LEU A 65 1.45 -0.61 -6.69
CA LEU A 65 1.29 0.76 -7.17
C LEU A 65 1.89 0.89 -8.56
N LEU A 66 1.04 1.17 -9.54
CA LEU A 66 1.43 1.49 -10.90
C LEU A 66 0.65 2.74 -11.35
N ASN A 67 1.36 3.74 -11.90
CA ASN A 67 0.77 4.99 -12.38
C ASN A 67 -0.12 5.72 -11.34
N GLY A 68 0.27 5.67 -10.06
CA GLY A 68 -0.48 6.32 -8.98
C GLY A 68 -1.70 5.54 -8.47
N MET A 69 -1.95 4.34 -9.01
CA MET A 69 -3.07 3.47 -8.63
C MET A 69 -2.57 2.13 -8.10
N PHE A 70 -3.22 1.60 -7.06
CA PHE A 70 -2.93 0.26 -6.54
C PHE A 70 -3.83 -0.82 -7.15
N TYR A 71 -3.20 -1.93 -7.52
CA TYR A 71 -3.82 -3.15 -8.03
C TYR A 71 -3.55 -4.31 -7.08
N GLN A 72 -4.54 -5.19 -6.90
CA GLN A 72 -4.31 -6.45 -6.23
C GLN A 72 -3.55 -7.40 -7.17
N THR A 73 -2.57 -8.14 -6.66
CA THR A 73 -1.74 -9.05 -7.46
C THR A 73 -2.45 -10.34 -7.89
N SER A 74 -3.62 -10.68 -7.31
CA SER A 74 -4.40 -11.87 -7.68
C SER A 74 -5.67 -11.55 -8.48
N ALA A 75 -6.03 -12.45 -9.40
CA ALA A 75 -7.04 -12.28 -10.46
C ALA A 75 -8.51 -12.28 -10.00
N ARG A 76 -8.79 -12.19 -8.68
CA ARG A 76 -10.16 -11.97 -8.20
C ARG A 76 -10.51 -10.48 -8.39
N GLU A 77 -11.04 -10.18 -9.57
CA GLU A 77 -11.55 -8.91 -10.11
C GLU A 77 -12.57 -8.11 -9.25
N GLN A 78 -12.69 -8.35 -7.94
CA GLN A 78 -13.74 -7.71 -7.15
C GLN A 78 -13.37 -6.36 -6.52
N ILE A 79 -12.13 -5.86 -6.69
CA ILE A 79 -11.72 -4.60 -6.07
C ILE A 79 -11.04 -3.70 -7.11
N SER A 80 -11.84 -3.04 -7.94
CA SER A 80 -11.38 -1.88 -8.71
C SER A 80 -10.63 -0.90 -7.78
N LYS A 81 -9.34 -0.66 -8.05
CA LYS A 81 -8.52 0.42 -7.45
C LYS A 81 -8.54 0.45 -5.92
N ALA A 82 -7.81 -0.46 -5.27
CA ALA A 82 -7.77 -0.52 -3.80
C ALA A 82 -7.29 0.81 -3.18
N GLY A 83 -6.35 1.52 -3.79
CA GLY A 83 -5.95 2.84 -3.30
C GLY A 83 -5.36 3.75 -4.37
N GLU A 84 -5.30 5.04 -4.05
CA GLU A 84 -4.78 6.09 -4.91
C GLU A 84 -3.71 6.91 -4.19
N LYS A 85 -2.72 7.31 -4.97
CA LYS A 85 -1.79 8.38 -4.61
C LYS A 85 -2.46 9.72 -4.93
N LYS A 86 -2.70 10.54 -3.91
CA LYS A 86 -3.35 11.85 -4.04
C LYS A 86 -2.34 12.97 -3.77
N LYS A 87 -2.45 14.09 -4.50
CA LYS A 87 -1.73 15.33 -4.16
C LYS A 87 -2.31 15.94 -2.88
N CYS A 88 -1.46 16.34 -1.95
CA CYS A 88 -1.87 16.95 -0.68
C CYS A 88 -0.72 17.76 -0.07
N ASN A 89 -0.96 18.43 1.07
CA ASN A 89 0.08 19.15 1.82
C ASN A 89 0.92 18.21 2.71
N GLY A 90 1.22 17.01 2.21
CA GLY A 90 1.97 15.97 2.90
C GLY A 90 3.45 15.98 2.57
N TYR A 91 4.17 15.03 3.14
CA TYR A 91 5.56 14.74 2.82
C TYR A 91 5.70 14.48 1.32
N GLN A 92 6.67 15.15 0.68
CA GLN A 92 6.85 15.15 -0.78
C GLN A 92 5.62 15.62 -1.59
N GLY A 93 4.64 16.30 -0.96
CA GLY A 93 3.42 16.81 -1.60
C GLY A 93 2.36 15.74 -1.91
N GLU A 94 2.45 14.58 -1.27
CA GLU A 94 1.70 13.38 -1.65
C GLU A 94 1.10 12.68 -0.42
N CYS A 95 -0.02 11.98 -0.64
CA CYS A 95 -0.76 11.21 0.34
C CYS A 95 -1.14 9.88 -0.27
N PHE A 96 -1.33 8.86 0.56
CA PHE A 96 -1.86 7.58 0.11
C PHE A 96 -3.20 7.27 0.78
N VAL A 97 -4.20 6.96 -0.04
CA VAL A 97 -5.58 6.73 0.41
C VAL A 97 -6.12 5.44 -0.20
N ILE A 98 -6.57 4.51 0.65
CA ILE A 98 -7.43 3.38 0.29
C ILE A 98 -8.80 3.75 0.83
N LYS A 99 -9.77 3.99 -0.06
CA LYS A 99 -11.10 4.48 0.31
C LYS A 99 -11.71 3.59 1.40
N ASP A 100 -12.23 4.22 2.45
CA ASP A 100 -12.88 3.59 3.62
C ASP A 100 -11.99 2.61 4.43
N ARG A 101 -10.67 2.57 4.18
CA ARG A 101 -9.77 1.59 4.80
C ARG A 101 -8.44 2.16 5.31
N VAL A 102 -7.74 2.98 4.53
CA VAL A 102 -6.43 3.51 4.95
C VAL A 102 -6.19 4.93 4.47
N LYS A 103 -5.51 5.70 5.33
CA LYS A 103 -4.98 7.02 5.02
C LYS A 103 -3.56 7.11 5.58
N LEU A 104 -2.55 6.93 4.72
CA LEU A 104 -1.15 7.10 5.10
C LEU A 104 -0.71 8.52 4.74
N PHE A 105 -0.41 9.29 5.78
CA PHE A 105 -0.04 10.70 5.69
C PHE A 105 1.11 11.02 6.62
N LEU A 106 2.07 11.79 6.09
CA LEU A 106 3.15 12.43 6.83
C LEU A 106 3.05 13.94 6.55
N PRO A 107 3.27 14.83 7.54
CA PRO A 107 3.27 16.27 7.29
C PRO A 107 4.48 16.68 6.44
N ALA A 108 4.39 17.80 5.73
CA ALA A 108 5.46 18.27 4.83
C ALA A 108 6.81 18.48 5.54
N ASN A 109 6.78 18.87 6.82
CA ASN A 109 7.94 19.07 7.68
C ASN A 109 8.27 17.83 8.56
N PHE A 110 7.77 16.65 8.19
CA PHE A 110 7.99 15.43 8.97
C PHE A 110 9.48 15.14 9.19
N ASN A 111 9.88 15.04 10.45
CA ASN A 111 11.22 14.61 10.85
C ASN A 111 11.18 13.21 11.47
N PRO A 112 11.71 12.16 10.83
CA PRO A 112 11.64 10.80 11.38
C PRO A 112 12.36 10.66 12.73
N ASN A 113 13.27 11.56 13.08
CA ASN A 113 14.08 11.49 14.30
C ASN A 113 13.43 12.15 15.53
N ILE A 114 12.28 12.82 15.37
CA ILE A 114 11.64 13.59 16.45
C ILE A 114 10.23 13.04 16.70
N PRO A 115 9.86 12.73 17.95
CA PRO A 115 8.49 12.39 18.29
C PRO A 115 7.52 13.52 17.92
N GLN A 116 6.50 13.21 17.13
CA GLN A 116 5.53 14.17 16.61
C GLN A 116 4.10 13.63 16.68
N VAL A 117 3.16 14.55 16.81
CA VAL A 117 1.72 14.30 16.74
C VAL A 117 1.14 15.28 15.74
N TRP A 118 0.26 14.81 14.86
CA TRP A 118 -0.42 15.64 13.87
C TRP A 118 -1.80 15.08 13.55
N THR A 119 -2.61 15.87 12.85
CA THR A 119 -3.91 15.45 12.37
C THR A 119 -3.98 15.67 10.87
N TRP A 120 -4.75 14.82 10.19
CA TRP A 120 -5.11 15.02 8.80
C TRP A 120 -6.48 14.41 8.54
N GLU A 121 -7.39 15.24 8.03
CA GLU A 121 -8.81 14.90 7.90
C GLU A 121 -9.37 14.35 9.24
N ASN A 122 -9.89 13.13 9.24
CA ASN A 122 -10.47 12.46 10.41
C ASN A 122 -9.49 11.52 11.15
N TYR A 123 -8.19 11.61 10.86
CA TYR A 123 -7.15 10.82 11.52
C TYR A 123 -6.28 11.66 12.45
N LYS A 124 -5.96 11.08 13.61
CA LYS A 124 -4.90 11.54 14.50
C LYS A 124 -3.69 10.63 14.39
N TYR A 125 -2.51 11.21 14.17
CA TYR A 125 -1.27 10.50 13.96
C TYR A 125 -0.28 10.77 15.10
N SER A 126 0.57 9.79 15.40
CA SER A 126 1.68 9.95 16.34
C SER A 126 2.82 8.99 15.99
N THR A 127 4.05 9.45 16.12
CA THR A 127 5.23 8.56 16.15
C THR A 127 5.35 7.90 17.52
N ILE A 128 5.70 6.61 17.58
CA ILE A 128 5.93 5.91 18.85
C ILE A 128 7.42 5.75 19.14
N THR A 129 8.13 5.06 18.24
CA THR A 129 9.44 4.47 18.50
C THR A 129 10.26 4.39 17.22
N HIS A 130 11.57 4.28 17.39
CA HIS A 130 12.47 3.79 16.36
C HIS A 130 12.73 2.31 16.58
N SER A 131 12.61 1.53 15.53
CA SER A 131 12.95 0.11 15.55
C SER A 131 13.96 -0.20 14.44
N LYS A 132 14.85 -1.15 14.73
CA LYS A 132 15.72 -1.74 13.72
C LYS A 132 15.06 -3.01 13.21
N PHE A 133 15.00 -3.18 11.90
CA PHE A 133 14.56 -4.46 11.31
C PHE A 133 15.24 -4.70 9.97
N SER A 134 15.31 -5.97 9.55
CA SER A 134 15.90 -6.34 8.27
C SER A 134 14.81 -6.54 7.23
N LEU A 135 14.99 -5.95 6.05
CA LEU A 135 14.10 -6.09 4.90
C LEU A 135 14.91 -6.30 3.63
N LEU A 136 14.63 -7.38 2.89
CA LEU A 136 15.32 -7.70 1.63
C LEU A 136 16.86 -7.66 1.78
N GLY A 137 17.37 -8.16 2.90
CA GLY A 137 18.81 -8.21 3.20
C GLY A 137 19.44 -6.88 3.65
N ARG A 138 18.65 -5.85 3.96
CA ARG A 138 19.13 -4.55 4.44
C ARG A 138 18.66 -4.29 5.86
N GLU A 139 19.55 -3.85 6.73
CA GLU A 139 19.16 -3.30 8.03
C GLU A 139 18.60 -1.88 7.87
N LEU A 140 17.41 -1.65 8.41
CA LEU A 140 16.70 -0.39 8.34
C LEU A 140 16.47 0.17 9.74
N VAL A 141 16.50 1.49 9.85
CA VAL A 141 16.07 2.22 11.05
C VAL A 141 14.76 2.91 10.72
N VAL A 142 13.67 2.41 11.27
CA VAL A 142 12.33 2.89 10.93
C VAL A 142 11.63 3.58 12.07
N THR A 143 10.86 4.59 11.72
CA THR A 143 9.93 5.27 12.62
C THR A 143 8.59 4.56 12.56
N ASP A 144 8.14 4.04 13.70
CA ASP A 144 6.79 3.50 13.86
C ASP A 144 5.79 4.63 14.05
N ILE A 145 4.74 4.64 13.23
CA ILE A 145 3.68 5.64 13.26
C ILE A 145 2.34 4.95 13.45
N ILE A 146 1.53 5.47 14.36
CA ILE A 146 0.13 5.07 14.54
C ILE A 146 -0.75 6.19 14.03
N ALA A 147 -1.83 5.83 13.34
CA ALA A 147 -2.95 6.68 13.02
C ALA A 147 -4.23 6.05 13.57
N SER A 148 -5.05 6.84 14.24
CA SER A 148 -6.37 6.43 14.71
C SER A 148 -7.47 7.30 14.10
N CYS A 149 -8.61 6.68 13.81
CA CYS A 149 -9.81 7.34 13.30
C CYS A 149 -11.04 6.82 14.04
N THR A 150 -11.84 7.70 14.63
CA THR A 150 -13.02 7.31 15.42
C THR A 150 -14.24 6.95 14.55
N GLU A 151 -14.26 7.40 13.30
CA GLU A 151 -15.41 7.27 12.39
C GLU A 151 -15.15 6.29 11.23
N CYS A 152 -13.97 5.67 11.19
CA CYS A 152 -13.56 4.79 10.10
C CYS A 152 -13.81 3.33 10.44
N LEU A 153 -14.15 2.52 9.43
CA LEU A 153 -14.24 1.06 9.56
C LEU A 153 -12.93 0.49 10.11
N PHE A 154 -11.81 0.83 9.48
CA PHE A 154 -10.46 0.57 10.00
C PHE A 154 -10.00 1.75 10.83
N ASN A 155 -10.23 1.64 12.14
CA ASN A 155 -10.03 2.70 13.11
C ASN A 155 -8.59 2.81 13.61
N ASN A 156 -7.72 1.84 13.32
CA ASN A 156 -6.33 1.86 13.73
C ASN A 156 -5.42 1.41 12.58
N VAL A 157 -4.49 2.29 12.21
CA VAL A 157 -3.47 2.07 11.20
C VAL A 157 -2.11 2.20 11.87
N ARG A 158 -1.21 1.26 11.65
CA ARG A 158 0.21 1.37 12.03
C ARG A 158 1.06 1.27 10.78
N PHE A 159 2.03 2.13 10.58
CA PHE A 159 2.97 2.01 9.47
C PHE A 159 4.39 2.36 9.88
N GLN A 160 5.34 1.75 9.18
CA GLN A 160 6.77 1.92 9.40
C GLN A 160 7.38 2.71 8.26
N PHE A 161 8.15 3.73 8.60
CA PHE A 161 8.77 4.64 7.62
C PHE A 161 10.29 4.68 7.78
N ASP A 162 10.99 4.47 6.67
CA ASP A 162 12.43 4.70 6.51
C ASP A 162 12.66 5.93 5.63
N HIS A 163 13.66 6.77 5.95
CA HIS A 163 13.90 8.01 5.19
C HIS A 163 14.36 7.76 3.74
N GLU A 164 15.06 6.66 3.47
CA GLU A 164 15.59 6.36 2.14
C GLU A 164 14.61 5.51 1.32
N ILE A 165 14.02 4.50 1.97
CA ILE A 165 13.19 3.47 1.35
C ILE A 165 11.70 3.81 1.41
N GLY A 166 11.27 4.73 2.29
CA GLY A 166 9.86 5.12 2.43
C GLY A 166 9.07 4.18 3.35
N ILE A 167 7.77 4.01 3.11
CA ILE A 167 6.91 3.12 3.88
C ILE A 167 7.30 1.68 3.60
N THR A 168 7.77 0.98 4.63
CA THR A 168 8.27 -0.39 4.53
C THR A 168 7.23 -1.43 4.96
N SER A 169 6.29 -1.06 5.82
CA SER A 169 5.16 -1.90 6.20
C SER A 169 3.98 -1.04 6.65
N PHE A 170 2.79 -1.60 6.55
CA PHE A 170 1.61 -1.03 7.20
C PHE A 170 0.62 -2.12 7.62
N LYS A 171 -0.01 -1.91 8.75
CA LYS A 171 -1.08 -2.74 9.31
C LYS A 171 -2.32 -1.87 9.44
N VAL A 172 -3.46 -2.40 9.02
CA VAL A 172 -4.76 -1.82 9.29
C VAL A 172 -5.55 -2.77 10.17
N SER A 173 -6.29 -2.22 11.12
CA SER A 173 -7.14 -2.99 12.02
C SER A 173 -8.45 -2.28 12.32
N ALA A 174 -9.47 -3.11 12.54
CA ALA A 174 -10.81 -2.78 12.98
C ALA A 174 -11.22 -3.78 14.07
N ASN A 175 -12.35 -3.56 14.74
CA ASN A 175 -12.89 -4.53 15.69
C ASN A 175 -13.13 -5.87 14.98
N GLY A 176 -12.31 -6.88 15.29
CA GLY A 176 -12.42 -8.20 14.69
C GLY A 176 -11.80 -8.33 13.30
N ALA A 177 -10.97 -7.40 12.81
CA ALA A 177 -10.28 -7.56 11.54
C ALA A 177 -8.89 -6.92 11.54
N SER A 178 -7.91 -7.56 10.90
CA SER A 178 -6.62 -6.92 10.63
C SER A 178 -5.95 -7.44 9.36
N LEU A 179 -5.27 -6.52 8.65
CA LEU A 179 -4.47 -6.81 7.47
C LEU A 179 -3.08 -6.22 7.66
N ARG A 180 -2.02 -6.95 7.33
CA ARG A 180 -0.64 -6.48 7.42
C ARG A 180 0.09 -6.67 6.09
N TYR A 181 0.68 -5.58 5.61
CA TYR A 181 1.41 -5.52 4.36
C TYR A 181 2.89 -5.19 4.62
N LEU A 182 3.78 -5.82 3.84
CA LEU A 182 5.23 -5.62 3.88
C LEU A 182 5.74 -5.25 2.49
N LEU A 183 6.67 -4.32 2.39
CA LEU A 183 7.25 -3.87 1.13
C LEU A 183 8.02 -5.02 0.44
N GLY A 184 7.62 -5.36 -0.78
CA GLY A 184 8.25 -6.33 -1.66
C GLY A 184 9.16 -5.72 -2.74
N SER A 185 9.18 -4.40 -2.89
CA SER A 185 10.02 -3.67 -3.86
C SER A 185 11.21 -2.96 -3.20
N LYS A 186 12.19 -2.50 -4.01
CA LYS A 186 13.39 -1.80 -3.52
C LYS A 186 13.11 -0.45 -2.84
N LYS A 187 12.00 0.20 -3.20
CA LYS A 187 11.54 1.48 -2.67
C LYS A 187 10.03 1.41 -2.47
N GLY A 188 9.57 1.97 -1.36
CA GLY A 188 8.17 2.13 -0.96
C GLY A 188 7.64 3.54 -1.22
N PHE A 189 6.37 3.75 -0.87
CA PHE A 189 5.75 5.07 -0.93
C PHE A 189 6.52 6.06 -0.02
N PHE A 190 6.67 7.33 -0.42
CA PHE A 190 7.53 8.32 0.25
C PHE A 190 9.04 8.06 0.25
N ALA A 191 9.55 7.10 -0.52
CA ALA A 191 10.99 6.95 -0.70
C ALA A 191 11.62 8.24 -1.23
N LYS A 192 12.85 8.55 -0.80
CA LYS A 192 13.61 9.69 -1.33
C LYS A 192 13.81 9.49 -2.85
N LYS A 193 13.52 10.53 -3.64
CA LYS A 193 13.56 10.46 -5.12
C LYS A 193 14.94 10.07 -5.62
#